data_AF-A0A358DEN4-F1
#
_entry.id   AF-A0A358DEN4-F1
#
_cell.length_a   1.000
_cell.length_b   1.000
_cell.length_c   1.000
_cell.angle_alpha   90.00
_cell.angle_beta   90.00
_cell.angle_gamma   90.00
#
_symmetry.space_group_name_H-M   'P 1'
#
loop_
_entity.id
_entity.type
_entity.pdbx_description
1 polymer ?
#
loop_
_entity_poly.entity_id
_entity_poly.type
_entity_poly.pdbx_seq_one_letter_code
_entity_poly.pdbx_strand_id
1 'polypeptide(L)'
;MKDFFKMMFASALGFIIASFIFSLISMLIMFAMMSSIMGSFGKQESFVLQNNSILNLRLEGAIQERIAENDPFTDLVGGVPSAMGMNDIIGAIRKAKNNDKIKGIYLDTRLFAASTATLAEIRQELEDFKESGKFIVAYADTYTQNGYYLASVADKVAINPQGMLDVHGIASVPLFYKDALQKLGIEMQLFKVGTYKSFAEPYTQTEMSEANREQVNSFITDIWNTMKTDMAASRNMETAQIDSIANLFPMLRKTDFLLSRNLVDTVLYESEMKDYVRELLGIDTDTKIPSATVAEMKSVKTPAIRKSTNSIALLYATGGIVSGNRPNGIQDKYFVNEIEKLRKDDDIKAVVFRINSGGGSAYASEQIWKAISGLKSEKPVVVSMG
;
A
#
# COMPACT_ATOMS: atom_id res chain seq x y z
N MET A 1 29.61 -64.45 16.66
CA MET A 1 29.37 -64.15 15.22
C MET A 1 27.91 -64.29 14.81
N LYS A 2 27.19 -65.36 15.16
CA LYS A 2 25.76 -65.53 14.80
C LYS A 2 24.87 -64.38 15.29
N ASP A 3 25.07 -63.91 16.51
CA ASP A 3 24.26 -62.81 17.07
C ASP A 3 24.54 -61.45 16.41
N PHE A 4 25.78 -61.23 15.96
CA PHE A 4 26.16 -60.03 15.21
C PHE A 4 25.41 -59.96 13.87
N PHE A 5 25.46 -61.04 13.08
CA PHE A 5 24.74 -61.08 11.80
C PHE A 5 23.23 -61.00 12.00
N LYS A 6 22.69 -61.64 13.05
CA LYS A 6 21.26 -61.56 13.38
C LYS A 6 20.83 -60.12 13.69
N MET A 7 21.58 -59.40 14.53
CA MET A 7 21.28 -58.00 14.85
C MET A 7 21.50 -57.07 13.65
N MET A 8 22.55 -57.29 12.85
CA MET A 8 22.82 -56.53 11.63
C MET A 8 21.67 -56.67 10.62
N PHE A 9 21.22 -57.89 10.34
CA PHE A 9 20.10 -58.12 9.42
C PHE A 9 18.76 -57.61 9.99
N ALA A 10 18.54 -57.70 11.31
CA ALA A 10 17.35 -57.14 11.94
C ALA A 10 17.31 -55.60 11.83
N SER A 11 18.43 -54.91 12.07
CA SER A 11 18.55 -53.46 11.93
C SER A 11 18.45 -53.01 10.48
N ALA A 12 19.05 -53.74 9.53
CA ALA A 12 18.94 -53.46 8.11
C ALA A 12 17.48 -53.60 7.62
N LEU A 13 16.78 -54.65 8.06
CA LEU A 13 15.37 -54.84 7.76
C LEU A 13 14.50 -53.74 8.39
N GLY A 14 14.77 -53.37 9.64
CA GLY A 14 14.09 -52.26 10.31
C GLY A 14 14.26 -50.92 9.58
N PHE A 15 15.46 -50.63 9.08
CA PHE A 15 15.75 -49.42 8.30
C PHE A 15 15.01 -49.40 6.96
N ILE A 16 14.94 -50.53 6.25
CA ILE A 16 14.19 -50.65 4.99
C ILE A 16 12.69 -50.45 5.23
N ILE A 17 12.14 -51.09 6.27
CA ILE A 17 10.72 -50.95 6.63
C ILE A 17 10.41 -49.50 7.03
N ALA A 18 11.25 -48.87 7.86
CA ALA A 18 11.07 -47.48 8.25
C ALA A 18 11.13 -46.55 7.03
N SER A 19 12.09 -46.75 6.12
CA SER A 19 12.21 -45.95 4.90
C SER A 19 10.99 -46.10 3.99
N PHE A 20 10.41 -47.30 3.90
CA PHE A 20 9.19 -47.54 3.15
C PHE A 20 7.96 -46.90 3.81
N ILE A 21 7.86 -46.93 5.14
CA ILE A 21 6.78 -46.26 5.87
C ILE A 21 6.90 -44.74 5.70
N PHE A 22 8.11 -44.18 5.82
CA PHE A 22 8.35 -42.75 5.61
C PHE A 22 8.07 -42.32 4.17
N SER A 23 8.40 -43.14 3.17
CA SER A 23 8.06 -42.83 1.78
C SER A 23 6.55 -42.87 1.55
N LEU A 24 5.82 -43.80 2.18
CA LEU A 24 4.36 -43.86 2.11
C LEU A 24 3.69 -42.65 2.76
N ILE A 25 4.17 -42.25 3.95
CA ILE A 25 3.70 -41.04 4.65
C ILE A 25 4.01 -39.80 3.81
N SER A 26 5.22 -39.68 3.27
CA SER A 26 5.61 -38.57 2.40
C SER A 26 4.74 -38.52 1.13
N MET A 27 4.42 -39.68 0.55
CA MET A 27 3.54 -39.77 -0.61
C MET A 27 2.10 -39.35 -0.27
N LEU A 28 1.57 -39.76 0.88
CA LEU A 28 0.25 -39.32 1.36
C LEU A 28 0.20 -37.81 1.61
N ILE A 29 1.24 -37.25 2.22
CA ILE A 29 1.38 -35.80 2.42
C ILE A 29 1.47 -35.08 1.06
N MET A 30 2.22 -35.63 0.10
CA MET A 30 2.34 -35.09 -1.25
C MET A 30 1.01 -35.15 -2.01
N PHE A 31 0.25 -36.24 -1.89
CA PHE A 31 -1.10 -36.34 -2.47
C PHE A 31 -2.08 -35.38 -1.82
N ALA A 32 -2.04 -35.22 -0.49
CA ALA A 32 -2.86 -34.23 0.21
C ALA A 32 -2.52 -32.80 -0.24
N MET A 33 -1.23 -32.47 -0.38
CA MET A 33 -0.79 -31.20 -0.95
C MET A 33 -1.19 -31.03 -2.42
N MET A 34 -1.09 -32.09 -3.23
CA MET A 34 -1.48 -32.07 -4.64
C MET A 34 -3.00 -31.86 -4.78
N SER A 35 -3.80 -32.48 -3.92
CA SER A 35 -5.25 -32.28 -3.87
C SER A 35 -5.61 -30.86 -3.43
N SER A 36 -4.91 -30.26 -2.46
CA SER A 36 -5.12 -28.84 -2.12
C SER A 36 -4.71 -27.91 -3.25
N ILE A 37 -3.61 -28.21 -3.94
CA ILE A 37 -3.14 -27.46 -5.11
C ILE A 37 -4.14 -27.58 -6.27
N MET A 38 -4.61 -28.78 -6.60
CA MET A 38 -5.64 -28.99 -7.64
C MET A 38 -6.97 -28.33 -7.27
N GLY A 39 -7.34 -28.30 -5.98
CA GLY A 39 -8.48 -27.54 -5.48
C GLY A 39 -8.33 -26.03 -5.71
N SER A 40 -7.10 -25.50 -5.58
CA SER A 40 -6.78 -24.10 -5.90
C SER A 40 -6.74 -23.81 -7.42
N PHE A 41 -6.53 -24.82 -8.27
CA PHE A 41 -6.61 -24.70 -9.72
C PHE A 41 -8.02 -24.90 -10.28
N GLY A 42 -8.98 -25.36 -9.46
CA GLY A 42 -10.39 -25.30 -9.81
C GLY A 42 -10.78 -23.85 -10.10
N LYS A 43 -11.53 -23.60 -11.18
CA LYS A 43 -12.02 -22.27 -11.55
C LYS A 43 -12.54 -21.58 -10.29
N GLN A 44 -11.79 -20.60 -9.78
CA GLN A 44 -12.24 -19.72 -8.72
C GLN A 44 -13.59 -19.19 -9.18
N GLU A 45 -14.66 -19.51 -8.45
CA GLU A 45 -15.99 -19.04 -8.82
C GLU A 45 -15.90 -17.53 -9.00
N SER A 46 -16.19 -17.07 -10.21
CA SER A 46 -16.01 -15.66 -10.55
C SER A 46 -16.89 -14.84 -9.63
N PHE A 47 -16.30 -13.96 -8.82
CA PHE A 47 -17.04 -13.08 -7.92
C PHE A 47 -18.17 -12.38 -8.69
N VAL A 48 -19.41 -12.56 -8.24
CA VAL A 48 -20.59 -11.94 -8.85
C VAL A 48 -21.02 -10.76 -7.98
N LEU A 49 -20.83 -9.55 -8.51
CA LEU A 49 -21.27 -8.35 -7.82
C LEU A 49 -22.80 -8.31 -7.69
N GLN A 50 -23.27 -8.35 -6.45
CA GLN A 50 -24.68 -8.29 -6.08
C GLN A 50 -25.22 -6.85 -6.18
N ASN A 51 -26.51 -6.69 -6.42
CA ASN A 51 -27.16 -5.38 -6.35
C ASN A 51 -27.14 -4.87 -4.91
N ASN A 52 -27.17 -3.55 -4.75
CA ASN A 52 -27.20 -2.89 -3.44
C ASN A 52 -25.94 -3.19 -2.58
N SER A 53 -24.80 -3.36 -3.24
CA SER A 53 -23.52 -3.63 -2.59
C SER A 53 -22.83 -2.35 -2.12
N ILE A 54 -21.89 -2.50 -1.19
CA ILE A 54 -20.89 -1.48 -0.85
C ILE A 54 -19.50 -1.93 -1.29
N LEU A 55 -18.60 -0.98 -1.51
CA LEU A 55 -17.17 -1.26 -1.50
C LEU A 55 -16.70 -1.30 -0.04
N ASN A 56 -16.30 -2.48 0.43
CA ASN A 56 -15.61 -2.61 1.72
C ASN A 56 -14.13 -2.28 1.50
N LEU A 57 -13.78 -1.01 1.69
CA LEU A 57 -12.44 -0.49 1.50
C LEU A 57 -11.66 -0.59 2.82
N ARG A 58 -11.11 -1.76 3.06
CA ARG A 58 -10.20 -2.01 4.18
C ARG A 58 -8.76 -1.87 3.70
N LEU A 59 -8.04 -0.90 4.28
CA LEU A 59 -6.63 -0.65 3.98
C LEU A 59 -5.76 -1.36 5.01
N GLU A 60 -4.87 -2.23 4.55
CA GLU A 60 -3.99 -3.03 5.41
C GLU A 60 -2.59 -3.16 4.82
N GLY A 61 -1.61 -3.44 5.69
CA GLY A 61 -0.23 -3.66 5.28
C GLY A 61 0.42 -2.41 4.67
N ALA A 62 1.46 -2.62 3.87
CA ALA A 62 2.10 -1.54 3.12
C ALA A 62 1.37 -1.31 1.79
N ILE A 63 0.98 -0.07 1.51
CA ILE A 63 0.46 0.34 0.21
C ILE A 63 1.64 0.70 -0.69
N GLN A 64 1.72 0.05 -1.84
CA GLN A 64 2.75 0.26 -2.85
C GLN A 64 2.13 0.69 -4.17
N GLU A 65 2.87 1.40 -5.02
CA GLU A 65 2.42 1.82 -6.36
C GLU A 65 1.69 0.73 -7.14
N ARG A 66 2.31 -0.45 -7.18
CA ARG A 66 1.79 -1.65 -7.82
C ARG A 66 2.39 -2.88 -7.17
N ILE A 67 1.58 -3.90 -6.99
CA ILE A 67 2.03 -5.23 -6.58
C ILE A 67 2.08 -6.16 -7.80
N ALA A 68 3.01 -7.11 -7.78
CA ALA A 68 2.94 -8.24 -8.71
C ALA A 68 1.69 -9.05 -8.40
N GLU A 69 1.09 -9.68 -9.42
CA GLU A 69 0.07 -10.70 -9.16
C GLU A 69 0.75 -11.85 -8.42
N ASN A 70 0.17 -12.27 -7.29
CA ASN A 70 0.68 -13.40 -6.53
C ASN A 70 0.69 -14.63 -7.42
N ASP A 71 1.81 -15.36 -7.40
CA ASP A 71 1.82 -16.69 -7.99
C ASP A 71 1.12 -17.67 -7.02
N PRO A 72 0.44 -18.72 -7.54
CA PRO A 72 -0.32 -19.66 -6.72
C PRO A 72 0.50 -20.37 -5.63
N PHE A 73 1.84 -20.43 -5.78
CA PHE A 73 2.71 -21.06 -4.80
C PHE A 73 2.95 -20.15 -3.59
N THR A 74 3.06 -18.83 -3.79
CA THR A 74 3.20 -17.85 -2.71
C THR A 74 1.95 -17.80 -1.82
N ASP A 75 0.76 -17.90 -2.40
CA ASP A 75 -0.51 -17.93 -1.64
C ASP A 75 -0.65 -19.21 -0.78
N LEU A 76 -0.10 -20.34 -1.22
CA LEU A 76 -0.15 -21.63 -0.52
C LEU A 76 0.71 -21.66 0.76
N VAL A 77 1.82 -20.92 0.78
CA VAL A 77 2.81 -20.95 1.88
C VAL A 77 2.41 -19.99 3.03
N GLY A 78 1.25 -19.30 2.92
CA GLY A 78 0.72 -18.46 3.99
C GLY A 78 1.56 -17.21 4.24
N GLY A 79 1.98 -16.54 3.16
CA GLY A 79 2.80 -15.33 3.22
C GLY A 79 2.21 -14.22 4.11
N VAL A 80 3.13 -13.48 4.75
CA VAL A 80 2.95 -12.23 5.53
C VAL A 80 1.93 -11.30 4.87
N PRO A 81 1.15 -10.48 5.62
CA PRO A 81 0.15 -9.57 5.07
C PRO A 81 0.59 -8.93 3.75
N SER A 82 -0.11 -9.28 2.67
CA SER A 82 0.24 -8.85 1.33
C SER A 82 0.16 -7.34 1.26
N ALA A 83 1.22 -6.70 0.76
CA ALA A 83 1.15 -5.30 0.36
C ALA A 83 -0.07 -5.08 -0.55
N MET A 84 -0.70 -3.92 -0.46
CA MET A 84 -1.80 -3.55 -1.35
C MET A 84 -1.29 -2.67 -2.48
N GLY A 85 -1.73 -2.95 -3.71
CA GLY A 85 -1.45 -2.09 -4.86
C GLY A 85 -2.33 -0.85 -4.83
N MET A 86 -1.73 0.34 -4.84
CA MET A 86 -2.43 1.61 -4.95
C MET A 86 -3.26 1.66 -6.25
N ASN A 87 -2.72 1.13 -7.35
CA ASN A 87 -3.44 0.99 -8.61
C ASN A 87 -4.74 0.18 -8.47
N ASP A 88 -4.75 -0.86 -7.63
CA ASP A 88 -5.92 -1.71 -7.39
C ASP A 88 -6.93 -0.99 -6.48
N ILE A 89 -6.45 -0.26 -5.46
CA ILE A 89 -7.30 0.57 -4.58
C ILE A 89 -8.01 1.67 -5.39
N ILE A 90 -7.26 2.47 -6.14
CA ILE A 90 -7.79 3.52 -7.01
C ILE A 90 -8.75 2.91 -8.04
N GLY A 91 -8.35 1.79 -8.65
CA GLY A 91 -9.21 1.06 -9.59
C GLY A 91 -10.54 0.63 -8.96
N ALA A 92 -10.52 0.13 -7.73
CA ALA A 92 -11.72 -0.28 -7.00
C ALA A 92 -12.63 0.93 -6.68
N ILE A 93 -12.07 2.06 -6.22
CA ILE A 93 -12.83 3.28 -5.94
C ILE A 93 -13.49 3.82 -7.22
N ARG A 94 -12.74 3.93 -8.32
CA ARG A 94 -13.29 4.39 -9.62
C ARG A 94 -14.35 3.44 -10.18
N LYS A 95 -14.15 2.13 -10.05
CA LYS A 95 -15.18 1.16 -10.45
C LYS A 95 -16.42 1.27 -9.58
N ALA A 96 -16.27 1.47 -8.28
CA ALA A 96 -17.37 1.67 -7.35
C ALA A 96 -18.16 2.95 -7.68
N LYS A 97 -17.46 4.07 -7.97
CA LYS A 97 -18.06 5.33 -8.42
C LYS A 97 -18.98 5.11 -9.62
N ASN A 98 -18.48 4.41 -10.64
CA ASN A 98 -19.17 4.23 -11.93
C ASN A 98 -20.07 2.98 -12.03
N ASN A 99 -20.36 2.29 -10.92
CA ASN A 99 -21.19 1.08 -10.94
C ASN A 99 -22.45 1.25 -10.09
N ASP A 100 -23.63 1.18 -10.72
CA ASP A 100 -24.93 1.40 -10.08
C ASP A 100 -25.29 0.36 -9.02
N LYS A 101 -24.63 -0.81 -9.05
CA LYS A 101 -24.79 -1.84 -8.02
C LYS A 101 -24.12 -1.45 -6.70
N ILE A 102 -23.10 -0.59 -6.75
CA ILE A 102 -22.42 -0.08 -5.56
C ILE A 102 -23.11 1.21 -5.08
N LYS A 103 -23.54 1.23 -3.82
CA LYS A 103 -24.25 2.37 -3.21
C LYS A 103 -23.38 3.27 -2.34
N GLY A 104 -22.24 2.77 -1.89
CA GLY A 104 -21.33 3.53 -1.05
C GLY A 104 -20.04 2.78 -0.72
N ILE A 105 -19.21 3.43 0.08
CA ILE A 105 -17.94 2.89 0.61
C ILE A 105 -18.07 2.76 2.13
N TYR A 106 -17.67 1.59 2.64
CA TYR A 106 -17.31 1.43 4.05
C TYR A 106 -15.79 1.45 4.15
N LEU A 107 -15.26 2.50 4.77
CA LEU A 107 -13.85 2.81 4.85
C LEU A 107 -13.29 2.35 6.21
N ASP A 108 -12.40 1.36 6.18
CA ASP A 108 -11.68 0.85 7.34
C ASP A 108 -10.19 1.15 7.19
N THR A 109 -9.71 2.11 7.99
CA THR A 109 -8.36 2.68 7.92
C THR A 109 -7.56 2.46 9.20
N ARG A 110 -7.83 1.35 9.91
CA ARG A 110 -7.24 1.04 11.23
C ARG A 110 -5.71 1.09 11.23
N LEU A 111 -5.05 0.24 10.44
CA LEU A 111 -3.59 0.15 10.43
C LEU A 111 -3.06 -0.23 9.04
N PHE A 112 -2.33 0.70 8.44
CA PHE A 112 -1.61 0.50 7.18
C PHE A 112 -0.44 1.48 7.10
N ALA A 113 0.49 1.23 6.19
CA ALA A 113 1.62 2.12 5.90
C ALA A 113 1.51 2.61 4.46
N ALA A 114 1.62 3.92 4.26
CA ALA A 114 1.60 4.56 2.95
C ALA A 114 2.46 5.83 2.97
N SER A 115 2.97 6.25 1.81
CA SER A 115 3.59 7.57 1.67
C SER A 115 2.52 8.66 1.70
N THR A 116 2.92 9.90 1.98
CA THR A 116 2.02 11.05 1.98
C THR A 116 1.45 11.35 0.60
N ALA A 117 2.22 11.11 -0.46
CA ALA A 117 1.75 11.21 -1.84
C ALA A 117 0.68 10.15 -2.16
N THR A 118 0.91 8.89 -1.78
CA THR A 118 -0.08 7.81 -1.91
C THR A 118 -1.37 8.13 -1.16
N LEU A 119 -1.27 8.69 0.05
CA LEU A 119 -2.43 9.14 0.82
C LEU A 119 -3.21 10.23 0.09
N ALA A 120 -2.52 11.25 -0.44
CA ALA A 120 -3.15 12.34 -1.17
C ALA A 120 -3.90 11.84 -2.43
N GLU A 121 -3.32 10.89 -3.18
CA GLU A 121 -3.99 10.30 -4.34
C GLU A 121 -5.22 9.47 -3.96
N ILE A 122 -5.13 8.63 -2.93
CA ILE A 122 -6.30 7.87 -2.44
C ILE A 122 -7.38 8.82 -1.95
N ARG A 123 -6.99 9.87 -1.22
CA ARG A 123 -7.91 10.89 -0.72
C ARG A 123 -8.65 11.59 -1.86
N GLN A 124 -7.92 12.01 -2.90
CA GLN A 124 -8.52 12.64 -4.07
C GLN A 124 -9.56 11.73 -4.75
N GLU A 125 -9.29 10.42 -4.83
CA GLU A 125 -10.25 9.45 -5.39
C GLU A 125 -11.47 9.26 -4.48
N LEU A 126 -11.32 9.35 -3.16
CA LEU A 126 -12.44 9.34 -2.22
C LEU A 126 -13.29 10.62 -2.35
N GLU A 127 -12.66 11.78 -2.49
CA GLU A 127 -13.35 13.06 -2.74
C GLU A 127 -14.10 13.02 -4.08
N ASP A 128 -13.45 12.56 -5.15
CA ASP A 128 -14.07 12.34 -6.47
C ASP A 128 -15.24 11.33 -6.40
N PHE A 129 -15.14 10.28 -5.57
CA PHE A 129 -16.24 9.35 -5.34
C PHE A 129 -17.46 10.04 -4.74
N LYS A 130 -17.28 10.97 -3.80
CA LYS A 130 -18.40 11.69 -3.16
C LYS A 130 -19.23 12.51 -4.16
N GLU A 131 -18.61 13.02 -5.22
CA GLU A 131 -19.32 13.75 -6.28
C GLU A 131 -20.40 12.90 -6.97
N SER A 132 -20.33 11.57 -6.88
CA SER A 132 -21.38 10.68 -7.41
C SER A 132 -22.67 10.65 -6.58
N GLY A 133 -22.67 11.28 -5.39
CA GLY A 133 -23.80 11.26 -4.45
C GLY A 133 -23.95 9.95 -3.66
N LYS A 134 -23.02 9.00 -3.83
CA LYS A 134 -22.92 7.77 -3.05
C LYS A 134 -22.27 8.05 -1.70
N PHE A 135 -22.73 7.38 -0.65
CA PHE A 135 -22.22 7.62 0.69
C PHE A 135 -20.82 7.05 0.91
N ILE A 136 -20.04 7.69 1.77
CA ILE A 136 -18.84 7.14 2.39
C ILE A 136 -19.05 7.16 3.90
N VAL A 137 -18.88 6.01 4.54
CA VAL A 137 -18.84 5.93 6.00
C VAL A 137 -17.51 5.34 6.44
N ALA A 138 -16.93 5.87 7.51
CA ALA A 138 -15.67 5.40 8.06
C ALA A 138 -15.88 4.86 9.48
N TYR A 139 -15.24 3.73 9.78
CA TYR A 139 -15.20 3.15 11.12
C TYR A 139 -13.85 2.54 11.41
N ALA A 140 -13.35 2.80 12.61
CA ALA A 140 -12.18 2.14 13.16
C ALA A 140 -12.25 2.09 14.69
N ASP A 141 -11.65 1.07 15.28
CA ASP A 141 -11.41 1.05 16.72
C ASP A 141 -10.32 2.05 17.10
N THR A 142 -9.30 2.18 16.23
CA THR A 142 -8.24 3.17 16.36
C THR A 142 -7.98 3.80 15.01
N TYR A 143 -7.90 5.13 14.97
CA TYR A 143 -7.44 5.86 13.81
C TYR A 143 -5.99 6.32 14.01
N THR A 144 -5.10 5.91 13.13
CA THR A 144 -3.77 6.55 12.98
C THR A 144 -3.90 7.90 12.28
N GLN A 145 -2.87 8.76 12.32
CA GLN A 145 -2.92 10.06 11.62
C GLN A 145 -3.18 9.89 10.11
N ASN A 146 -2.53 8.91 9.48
CA ASN A 146 -2.72 8.59 8.07
C ASN A 146 -4.12 8.02 7.79
N GLY A 147 -4.61 7.14 8.68
CA GLY A 147 -5.94 6.57 8.55
C GLY A 147 -7.06 7.59 8.77
N TYR A 148 -6.86 8.53 9.71
CA TYR A 148 -7.77 9.62 9.96
C TYR A 148 -7.77 10.65 8.83
N TYR A 149 -6.61 10.93 8.23
CA TYR A 149 -6.53 11.79 7.05
C TYR A 149 -7.45 11.31 5.92
N LEU A 150 -7.51 10.00 5.65
CA LEU A 150 -8.46 9.43 4.69
C LEU A 150 -9.89 9.37 5.24
N ALA A 151 -10.07 8.95 6.49
CA ALA A 151 -11.38 8.82 7.11
C ALA A 151 -12.14 10.16 7.18
N SER A 152 -11.42 11.27 7.34
CA SER A 152 -12.02 12.61 7.43
C SER A 152 -12.85 12.99 6.20
N VAL A 153 -12.63 12.36 5.03
CA VAL A 153 -13.43 12.57 3.81
C VAL A 153 -14.86 12.02 3.96
N ALA A 154 -15.06 11.00 4.80
CA ALA A 154 -16.33 10.30 4.94
C ALA A 154 -17.48 11.23 5.36
N ASP A 155 -18.70 10.90 4.94
CA ASP A 155 -19.92 11.59 5.37
C ASP A 155 -20.24 11.34 6.83
N LYS A 156 -19.77 10.19 7.36
CA LYS A 156 -19.84 9.86 8.78
C LYS A 156 -18.59 9.13 9.23
N VAL A 157 -17.92 9.68 10.23
CA VAL A 157 -16.77 9.10 10.92
C VAL A 157 -17.22 8.59 12.28
N ALA A 158 -17.22 7.27 12.44
CA ALA A 158 -17.56 6.60 13.69
C ALA A 158 -16.31 6.03 14.35
N ILE A 159 -16.25 6.10 15.68
CA ILE A 159 -15.17 5.48 16.46
C ILE A 159 -15.74 4.58 17.56
N ASN A 160 -15.02 3.52 17.90
CA ASN A 160 -15.36 2.68 19.04
C ASN A 160 -15.47 3.50 20.35
N PRO A 161 -16.38 3.19 21.30
CA PRO A 161 -16.47 3.87 22.60
C PRO A 161 -15.18 3.91 23.41
N GLN A 162 -14.31 2.91 23.26
CA GLN A 162 -12.98 2.86 23.88
C GLN A 162 -11.85 3.09 22.86
N GLY A 163 -12.20 3.70 21.72
CA GLY A 163 -11.28 3.92 20.63
C GLY A 163 -10.35 5.09 20.83
N MET A 164 -9.31 5.12 20.00
CA MET A 164 -8.24 6.13 20.04
C MET A 164 -8.09 6.80 18.68
N LEU A 165 -7.82 8.11 18.68
CA LEU A 165 -7.55 8.87 17.47
C LEU A 165 -6.20 9.55 17.60
N ASP A 166 -5.31 9.28 16.66
CA ASP A 166 -3.95 9.79 16.65
C ASP A 166 -3.78 10.91 15.63
N VAL A 167 -3.69 12.15 16.10
CA VAL A 167 -3.37 13.31 15.27
C VAL A 167 -2.39 14.16 16.08
N HIS A 168 -1.16 14.26 15.59
CA HIS A 168 -0.02 14.76 16.38
C HIS A 168 0.99 15.59 15.58
N GLY A 169 0.77 15.81 14.28
CA GLY A 169 1.69 16.53 13.41
C GLY A 169 2.83 15.65 12.87
N ILE A 170 3.90 16.29 12.40
CA ILE A 170 5.05 15.61 11.79
C ILE A 170 6.34 16.06 12.46
N ALA A 171 7.19 15.10 12.80
CA ALA A 171 8.53 15.35 13.33
C ALA A 171 9.54 14.46 12.61
N SER A 172 10.79 14.94 12.51
CA SER A 172 11.92 14.18 11.99
C SER A 172 12.99 14.06 13.08
N VAL A 173 13.31 12.81 13.45
CA VAL A 173 14.26 12.50 14.53
C VAL A 173 15.33 11.53 14.00
N PRO A 174 16.26 11.99 13.15
CA PRO A 174 17.34 11.15 12.66
C PRO A 174 18.32 10.82 13.79
N LEU A 175 18.86 9.61 13.74
CA LEU A 175 19.93 9.15 14.62
C LEU A 175 21.29 9.55 14.05
N PHE A 176 22.23 9.89 14.92
CA PHE A 176 23.62 10.19 14.58
C PHE A 176 24.57 9.23 15.28
N TYR A 177 25.52 8.69 14.53
CA TYR A 177 26.39 7.58 14.91
C TYR A 177 27.87 7.94 14.94
N LYS A 178 28.26 9.17 14.55
CA LYS A 178 29.67 9.61 14.44
C LYS A 178 30.51 9.19 15.64
N ASP A 179 30.10 9.57 16.84
CA ASP A 179 30.88 9.31 18.06
C ASP A 179 30.95 7.82 18.40
N ALA A 180 29.90 7.05 18.09
CA ALA A 180 29.91 5.60 18.25
C ALA A 180 30.89 4.94 17.27
N LEU A 181 30.89 5.36 16.00
CA LEU A 181 31.84 4.88 14.99
C LEU A 181 33.28 5.23 15.36
N GLN A 182 33.53 6.44 15.85
CA GLN A 182 34.86 6.86 16.29
C GLN A 182 35.37 6.00 17.46
N LYS A 183 34.51 5.67 18.44
CA LYS A 183 34.86 4.76 19.55
C LYS A 183 35.19 3.35 19.07
N LEU A 184 34.61 2.91 17.95
CA LEU A 184 34.92 1.63 17.30
C LEU A 184 36.17 1.68 16.41
N GLY A 185 36.83 2.84 16.30
CA GLY A 185 37.97 3.05 15.40
C GLY A 185 37.58 3.10 13.92
N ILE A 186 36.31 3.42 13.61
CA ILE A 186 35.80 3.51 12.24
C ILE A 186 35.76 4.99 11.83
N GLU A 187 36.47 5.33 10.75
CA GLU A 187 36.48 6.68 10.17
C GLU A 187 35.74 6.70 8.82
N MET A 188 34.77 7.59 8.70
CA MET A 188 33.95 7.73 7.49
C MET A 188 34.58 8.72 6.51
N GLN A 189 34.97 8.24 5.32
CA GLN A 189 35.51 9.08 4.24
C GLN A 189 34.37 9.58 3.33
N LEU A 190 34.11 10.89 3.35
CA LEU A 190 32.99 11.50 2.63
C LEU A 190 33.46 12.35 1.45
N PHE A 191 32.98 12.00 0.26
CA PHE A 191 33.05 12.85 -0.94
C PHE A 191 31.64 13.33 -1.26
N LYS A 192 31.39 14.65 -1.11
CA LYS A 192 30.10 15.24 -1.46
C LYS A 192 30.24 16.60 -2.12
N VAL A 193 29.29 16.90 -2.99
CA VAL A 193 29.01 18.24 -3.51
C VAL A 193 27.53 18.53 -3.25
N GLY A 194 27.22 19.74 -2.79
CA GLY A 194 25.86 20.18 -2.49
C GLY A 194 25.63 20.40 -0.99
N THR A 195 25.26 21.63 -0.63
CA THR A 195 25.01 22.07 0.75
C THR A 195 23.96 21.20 1.44
N TYR A 196 22.88 20.90 0.72
CA TYR A 196 21.71 20.15 1.19
C TYR A 196 21.84 18.62 1.10
N LYS A 197 22.95 18.09 0.56
CA LYS A 197 23.16 16.65 0.46
C LYS A 197 23.53 16.07 1.84
N SER A 198 22.51 15.69 2.60
CA SER A 198 22.61 15.37 4.04
C SER A 198 22.60 13.87 4.37
N PHE A 199 22.47 12.97 3.39
CA PHE A 199 22.42 11.51 3.63
C PHE A 199 23.59 10.98 4.48
N ALA A 200 24.77 11.58 4.34
CA ALA A 200 25.97 11.17 5.08
C ALA A 200 26.07 11.77 6.50
N GLU A 201 25.26 12.77 6.85
CA GLU A 201 25.36 13.47 8.14
C GLU A 201 25.22 12.54 9.36
N PRO A 202 24.29 11.56 9.38
CA PRO A 202 24.23 10.56 10.46
C PRO A 202 25.56 9.87 10.77
N TYR A 203 26.47 9.79 9.80
CA TYR A 203 27.73 9.07 9.94
C TYR A 203 28.92 9.99 10.20
N THR A 204 28.82 11.28 9.87
CA THR A 204 29.93 12.24 9.96
C THR A 204 29.73 13.33 11.01
N GLN A 205 28.48 13.59 11.41
CA GLN A 205 28.08 14.64 12.35
C GLN A 205 27.39 14.03 13.58
N THR A 206 27.15 14.86 14.59
CA THR A 206 26.42 14.48 15.82
C THR A 206 24.99 15.05 15.86
N GLU A 207 24.68 15.95 14.92
CA GLU A 207 23.38 16.61 14.79
C GLU A 207 23.17 17.09 13.35
N MET A 208 21.93 17.48 13.03
CA MET A 208 21.61 18.05 11.72
C MET A 208 22.41 19.34 11.50
N SER A 209 22.99 19.47 10.30
CA SER A 209 23.48 20.78 9.85
C SER A 209 22.33 21.79 9.73
N GLU A 210 22.63 23.08 9.73
CA GLU A 210 21.61 24.13 9.51
C GLU A 210 20.86 23.93 8.19
N ALA A 211 21.59 23.60 7.11
CA ALA A 211 21.00 23.33 5.80
C ALA A 211 20.09 22.08 5.82
N ASN A 212 20.51 21.01 6.51
CA ASN A 212 19.67 19.83 6.64
C ASN A 212 18.41 20.12 7.49
N ARG A 213 18.55 20.91 8.54
CA ARG A 213 17.42 21.36 9.37
C ARG A 213 16.45 22.22 8.56
N GLU A 214 16.95 23.15 7.75
CA GLU A 214 16.14 23.99 6.87
C GLU A 214 15.33 23.16 5.87
N GLN A 215 15.97 22.29 5.09
CA GLN A 215 15.25 21.47 4.10
C GLN A 215 14.24 20.52 4.76
N VAL A 216 14.60 19.92 5.92
CA VAL A 216 13.71 18.99 6.62
C VAL A 216 12.50 19.73 7.14
N ASN A 217 12.70 20.88 7.79
CA ASN A 217 11.61 21.74 8.24
C ASN A 217 10.72 22.17 7.07
N SER A 218 11.30 22.53 5.93
CA SER A 218 10.55 22.93 4.74
C SER A 218 9.56 21.83 4.31
N PHE A 219 10.05 20.63 3.97
CA PHE A 219 9.15 19.60 3.43
C PHE A 219 8.17 19.03 4.48
N ILE A 220 8.57 18.86 5.76
CA ILE A 220 7.62 18.34 6.77
C ILE A 220 6.53 19.35 7.08
N THR A 221 6.85 20.65 7.04
CA THR A 221 5.88 21.72 7.26
C THR A 221 4.88 21.76 6.11
N ASP A 222 5.34 21.64 4.86
CA ASP A 222 4.46 21.60 3.70
C ASP A 222 3.53 20.38 3.73
N ILE A 223 4.07 19.19 4.04
CA ILE A 223 3.25 17.97 4.18
C ILE A 223 2.19 18.16 5.26
N TRP A 224 2.57 18.66 6.45
CA TRP A 224 1.61 18.87 7.53
C TRP A 224 0.57 19.94 7.17
N ASN A 225 0.98 21.02 6.50
CA ASN A 225 0.09 22.08 6.05
C ASN A 225 -0.96 21.56 5.06
N THR A 226 -0.57 20.70 4.12
CA THR A 226 -1.52 20.02 3.22
C THR A 226 -2.47 19.15 4.02
N MET A 227 -1.95 18.25 4.86
CA MET A 227 -2.77 17.32 5.64
C MET A 227 -3.79 18.04 6.54
N LYS A 228 -3.35 19.08 7.27
CA LYS A 228 -4.23 19.82 8.17
C LYS A 228 -5.25 20.67 7.43
N THR A 229 -4.90 21.20 6.26
CA THR A 229 -5.83 21.99 5.41
C THR A 229 -6.95 21.10 4.89
N ASP A 230 -6.60 19.94 4.37
CA ASP A 230 -7.53 18.94 3.87
C ASP A 230 -8.47 18.41 4.98
N MET A 231 -7.91 18.04 6.14
CA MET A 231 -8.72 17.61 7.29
C MET A 231 -9.64 18.71 7.80
N ALA A 232 -9.13 19.95 7.89
CA ALA A 232 -9.93 21.10 8.29
C ALA A 232 -11.10 21.34 7.32
N ALA A 233 -10.84 21.26 6.00
CA ALA A 233 -11.87 21.39 4.98
C ALA A 233 -12.95 20.31 5.12
N SER A 234 -12.59 19.03 5.26
CA SER A 234 -13.60 17.96 5.38
C SER A 234 -14.39 18.00 6.68
N ARG A 235 -13.78 18.47 7.77
CA ARG A 235 -14.45 18.57 9.08
C ARG A 235 -15.11 19.93 9.31
N ASN A 236 -15.08 20.84 8.33
CA ASN A 236 -15.59 22.20 8.44
C ASN A 236 -15.02 22.94 9.66
N MET A 237 -13.69 22.93 9.78
CA MET A 237 -12.91 23.53 10.86
C MET A 237 -11.90 24.52 10.28
N GLU A 238 -11.37 25.41 11.12
CA GLU A 238 -10.21 26.21 10.77
C GLU A 238 -8.92 25.39 10.93
N THR A 239 -7.92 25.64 10.08
CA THR A 239 -6.62 24.95 10.15
C THR A 239 -5.92 25.12 11.49
N ALA A 240 -6.06 26.30 12.11
CA ALA A 240 -5.52 26.58 13.45
C ALA A 240 -6.13 25.69 14.54
N GLN A 241 -7.39 25.24 14.37
CA GLN A 241 -8.02 24.31 15.31
C GLN A 241 -7.40 22.92 15.22
N ILE A 242 -7.03 22.45 14.03
CA ILE A 242 -6.32 21.17 13.86
C ILE A 242 -4.96 21.22 14.55
N ASP A 243 -4.20 22.30 14.40
CA ASP A 243 -2.93 22.49 15.13
C ASP A 243 -3.14 22.51 16.65
N SER A 244 -4.15 23.24 17.14
CA SER A 244 -4.47 23.28 18.56
C SER A 244 -4.83 21.89 19.11
N ILE A 245 -5.62 21.11 18.36
CA ILE A 245 -6.03 19.75 18.72
C ILE A 245 -4.83 18.81 18.73
N ALA A 246 -3.96 18.87 17.72
CA ALA A 246 -2.76 18.04 17.64
C ALA A 246 -1.87 18.23 18.89
N ASN A 247 -1.72 19.48 19.35
CA ASN A 247 -0.97 19.81 20.56
C ASN A 247 -1.62 19.31 21.87
N LEU A 248 -2.89 18.90 21.84
CA LEU A 248 -3.60 18.33 22.99
C LEU A 248 -3.49 16.80 23.09
N PHE A 249 -2.79 16.16 22.14
CA PHE A 249 -2.61 14.71 22.01
C PHE A 249 -3.94 13.95 22.12
N PRO A 250 -4.79 13.99 21.06
CA PRO A 250 -6.11 13.36 21.05
C PRO A 250 -6.09 11.87 21.41
N MET A 251 -4.99 11.18 21.12
CA MET A 251 -4.78 9.77 21.45
C MET A 251 -4.89 9.50 22.96
N LEU A 252 -4.55 10.47 23.81
CA LEU A 252 -4.62 10.37 25.27
C LEU A 252 -5.95 10.88 25.84
N ARG A 253 -6.90 11.24 24.98
CA ARG A 253 -8.21 11.78 25.37
C ARG A 253 -9.30 10.71 25.20
N LYS A 254 -10.39 10.87 25.94
CA LYS A 254 -11.59 10.04 25.79
C LYS A 254 -12.34 10.39 24.51
N THR A 255 -13.17 9.47 24.03
CA THR A 255 -14.00 9.64 22.82
C THR A 255 -14.95 10.83 22.89
N ASP A 256 -15.46 11.21 24.08
CA ASP A 256 -16.25 12.43 24.29
C ASP A 256 -15.50 13.71 23.86
N PHE A 257 -14.18 13.75 24.07
CA PHE A 257 -13.36 14.86 23.60
C PHE A 257 -13.36 14.92 22.07
N LEU A 258 -13.22 13.78 21.39
CA LEU A 258 -13.21 13.70 19.93
C LEU A 258 -14.54 14.20 19.34
N LEU A 259 -15.67 13.80 19.93
CA LEU A 259 -17.00 14.30 19.58
C LEU A 259 -17.10 15.82 19.78
N SER A 260 -16.71 16.32 20.96
CA SER A 260 -16.80 17.75 21.30
C SER A 260 -15.93 18.65 20.40
N ARG A 261 -14.90 18.07 19.76
CA ARG A 261 -13.98 18.76 18.85
C ARG A 261 -14.31 18.52 17.38
N ASN A 262 -15.43 17.88 17.07
CA ASN A 262 -15.87 17.55 15.71
C ASN A 262 -14.85 16.71 14.92
N LEU A 263 -14.03 15.90 15.62
CA LEU A 263 -13.10 14.97 14.98
C LEU A 263 -13.81 13.68 14.53
N VAL A 264 -14.87 13.31 15.24
CA VAL A 264 -15.71 12.17 14.87
C VAL A 264 -17.18 12.60 14.98
N ASP A 265 -18.04 11.98 14.19
CA ASP A 265 -19.47 12.29 14.16
C ASP A 265 -20.25 11.49 15.20
N THR A 266 -19.76 10.30 15.53
CA THR A 266 -20.46 9.39 16.45
C THR A 266 -19.51 8.39 17.10
N VAL A 267 -19.97 7.82 18.20
CA VAL A 267 -19.28 6.78 18.95
C VAL A 267 -20.16 5.55 18.93
N LEU A 268 -19.70 4.48 18.26
CA LEU A 268 -20.47 3.28 17.97
C LEU A 268 -19.59 2.04 18.09
N TYR A 269 -20.15 0.91 18.45
CA TYR A 269 -19.54 -0.40 18.21
C TYR A 269 -19.67 -0.79 16.72
N GLU A 270 -18.78 -1.67 16.25
CA GLU A 270 -18.78 -2.12 14.85
C GLU A 270 -20.14 -2.71 14.41
N SER A 271 -20.84 -3.40 15.31
CA SER A 271 -22.18 -3.93 15.05
C SER A 271 -23.20 -2.82 14.76
N GLU A 272 -23.20 -1.77 15.58
CA GLU A 272 -24.10 -0.61 15.42
C GLU A 272 -23.75 0.17 14.16
N MET A 273 -22.46 0.24 13.81
CA MET A 273 -22.04 0.83 12.55
C MET A 273 -22.54 0.03 11.34
N LYS A 274 -22.51 -1.31 11.40
CA LYS A 274 -23.09 -2.17 10.36
C LYS A 274 -24.60 -2.00 10.29
N ASP A 275 -25.29 -1.81 11.42
CA ASP A 275 -26.72 -1.51 11.42
C ASP A 275 -27.02 -0.18 10.72
N TYR A 276 -26.22 0.86 10.97
CA TYR A 276 -26.32 2.13 10.25
C TYR A 276 -26.11 1.96 8.74
N VAL A 277 -25.17 1.12 8.30
CA VAL A 277 -24.99 0.81 6.87
C VAL A 277 -26.20 0.08 6.30
N ARG A 278 -26.82 -0.84 7.04
CA ARG A 278 -28.04 -1.53 6.59
C ARG A 278 -29.20 -0.57 6.42
N GLU A 279 -29.34 0.39 7.32
CA GLU A 279 -30.32 1.48 7.19
C GLU A 279 -30.10 2.29 5.91
N LEU A 280 -28.86 2.69 5.62
CA LEU A 280 -28.51 3.40 4.37
C LEU A 280 -28.81 2.58 3.10
N LEU A 281 -28.72 1.26 3.19
CA LEU A 281 -29.03 0.34 2.10
C LEU A 281 -30.51 -0.05 2.03
N GLY A 282 -31.31 0.27 3.05
CA GLY A 282 -32.71 -0.16 3.16
C GLY A 282 -32.88 -1.68 3.26
N ILE A 283 -31.99 -2.37 3.98
CA ILE A 283 -32.06 -3.83 4.20
C ILE A 283 -32.27 -4.16 5.68
N ASP A 284 -32.84 -5.34 5.97
CA ASP A 284 -33.15 -5.76 7.34
C ASP A 284 -31.88 -5.91 8.20
N THR A 285 -32.01 -5.65 9.51
CA THR A 285 -30.90 -5.63 10.50
C THR A 285 -30.09 -6.94 10.55
N ASP A 286 -30.71 -8.09 10.27
CA ASP A 286 -30.04 -9.39 10.29
C ASP A 286 -29.49 -9.81 8.92
N THR A 287 -29.75 -9.03 7.87
CA THR A 287 -29.28 -9.33 6.51
C THR A 287 -27.78 -9.08 6.40
N LYS A 288 -27.06 -9.99 5.75
CA LYS A 288 -25.66 -9.77 5.40
C LYS A 288 -25.56 -8.61 4.42
N ILE A 289 -24.76 -7.60 4.75
CA ILE A 289 -24.47 -6.47 3.85
C ILE A 289 -23.78 -7.03 2.58
N PRO A 290 -24.38 -6.85 1.38
CA PRO A 290 -23.69 -7.18 0.14
C PRO A 290 -22.47 -6.27 -0.01
N SER A 291 -21.29 -6.85 -0.22
CA SER A 291 -20.05 -6.08 -0.26
C SER A 291 -19.07 -6.67 -1.27
N ALA A 292 -18.23 -5.80 -1.84
CA ALA A 292 -17.06 -6.19 -2.62
C ALA A 292 -15.79 -5.63 -1.96
N THR A 293 -14.75 -6.43 -1.90
CA THR A 293 -13.39 -6.02 -1.49
C THR A 293 -12.62 -5.45 -2.68
N VAL A 294 -11.47 -4.82 -2.42
CA VAL A 294 -10.54 -4.34 -3.47
C VAL A 294 -10.15 -5.48 -4.41
N ALA A 295 -9.84 -6.67 -3.88
CA ALA A 295 -9.46 -7.84 -4.67
C ALA A 295 -10.59 -8.32 -5.58
N GLU A 296 -11.81 -8.45 -5.06
CA GLU A 296 -12.99 -8.86 -5.83
C GLU A 296 -13.33 -7.85 -6.93
N MET A 297 -13.18 -6.55 -6.65
CA MET A 297 -13.40 -5.48 -7.61
C MET A 297 -12.44 -5.54 -8.82
N LYS A 298 -11.31 -6.25 -8.74
CA LYS A 298 -10.44 -6.51 -9.90
C LYS A 298 -11.17 -7.32 -10.97
N SER A 299 -11.90 -8.35 -10.56
CA SER A 299 -12.67 -9.24 -11.46
C SER A 299 -14.00 -8.64 -11.96
N VAL A 300 -14.50 -7.59 -11.31
CA VAL A 300 -15.71 -6.90 -11.76
C VAL A 300 -15.44 -6.27 -13.13
N LYS A 301 -16.20 -6.74 -14.13
CA LYS A 301 -16.12 -6.27 -15.51
C LYS A 301 -16.56 -4.81 -15.58
N THR A 302 -15.72 -3.98 -16.17
CA THR A 302 -16.08 -2.64 -16.64
C THR A 302 -16.54 -2.73 -18.09
N PRO A 303 -17.27 -1.72 -18.62
CA PRO A 303 -17.52 -1.61 -20.04
C PRO A 303 -16.21 -1.81 -20.81
N ALA A 304 -16.22 -2.73 -21.78
CA ALA A 304 -15.02 -3.04 -22.54
C ALA A 304 -14.61 -1.77 -23.30
N ILE A 305 -13.46 -1.21 -22.95
CA ILE A 305 -12.83 -0.20 -23.80
C ILE A 305 -12.45 -0.93 -25.08
N ARG A 306 -13.00 -0.49 -26.22
CA ARG A 306 -12.66 -1.07 -27.53
C ARG A 306 -11.14 -0.96 -27.68
N LYS A 307 -10.46 -2.11 -27.85
CA LYS A 307 -9.00 -2.11 -28.09
C LYS A 307 -8.71 -1.18 -29.25
N SER A 308 -7.87 -0.20 -28.98
CA SER A 308 -7.47 0.85 -29.90
C SER A 308 -5.97 0.74 -30.13
N THR A 309 -5.53 1.00 -31.35
CA THR A 309 -4.12 1.19 -31.71
C THR A 309 -3.59 2.56 -31.27
N ASN A 310 -4.35 3.30 -30.46
CA ASN A 310 -3.96 4.56 -29.83
C ASN A 310 -3.95 4.40 -28.31
N SER A 311 -2.93 3.71 -27.79
CA SER A 311 -2.79 3.45 -26.35
C SER A 311 -1.73 4.36 -25.71
N ILE A 312 -1.91 4.63 -24.42
CA ILE A 312 -0.92 5.32 -23.58
C ILE A 312 -0.31 4.28 -22.65
N ALA A 313 1.01 4.12 -22.70
CA ALA A 313 1.71 3.20 -21.81
C ALA A 313 1.95 3.84 -20.45
N LEU A 314 1.82 3.05 -19.38
CA LEU A 314 2.18 3.44 -18.02
C LEU A 314 3.38 2.60 -17.58
N LEU A 315 4.54 3.25 -17.47
CA LEU A 315 5.80 2.64 -17.07
C LEU A 315 6.09 3.00 -15.61
N TYR A 316 6.01 2.01 -14.71
CA TYR A 316 6.31 2.18 -13.29
C TYR A 316 7.80 2.05 -13.01
N ALA A 317 8.37 3.00 -12.29
CA ALA A 317 9.73 3.03 -11.77
C ALA A 317 9.69 3.25 -10.25
N THR A 318 9.73 2.15 -9.49
CA THR A 318 9.57 2.16 -8.04
C THR A 318 10.78 1.56 -7.35
N GLY A 319 11.31 2.25 -6.35
CA GLY A 319 12.44 1.79 -5.52
C GLY A 319 13.78 2.44 -5.85
N GLY A 320 14.87 1.85 -5.34
CA GLY A 320 16.24 2.34 -5.58
C GLY A 320 16.70 2.08 -7.01
N ILE A 321 17.49 3.01 -7.55
CA ILE A 321 18.06 2.91 -8.89
C ILE A 321 19.41 2.18 -8.81
N VAL A 322 19.52 1.03 -9.48
CA VAL A 322 20.74 0.21 -9.49
C VAL A 322 21.05 -0.29 -10.90
N SER A 323 22.28 -0.75 -11.11
CA SER A 323 22.60 -1.43 -12.36
C SER A 323 22.13 -2.87 -12.35
N GLY A 324 21.48 -3.32 -13.42
CA GLY A 324 20.92 -4.65 -13.50
C GLY A 324 19.93 -4.83 -14.65
N ASN A 325 19.37 -6.04 -14.78
CA ASN A 325 18.47 -6.40 -15.88
C ASN A 325 17.28 -7.25 -15.41
N ARG A 326 16.81 -7.03 -14.18
CA ARG A 326 15.64 -7.74 -13.64
C ARG A 326 14.43 -6.80 -13.57
N PRO A 327 13.21 -7.36 -13.62
CA PRO A 327 11.97 -6.58 -13.56
C PRO A 327 11.64 -6.05 -12.15
N ASN A 328 12.48 -6.29 -11.15
CA ASN A 328 12.26 -5.84 -9.77
C ASN A 328 13.07 -4.56 -9.46
N GLY A 329 12.41 -3.55 -8.92
CA GLY A 329 13.03 -2.24 -8.66
C GLY A 329 13.39 -1.48 -9.94
N ILE A 330 14.19 -0.43 -9.83
CA ILE A 330 14.63 0.36 -10.99
C ILE A 330 16.02 -0.10 -11.43
N GLN A 331 16.09 -0.86 -12.52
CA GLN A 331 17.34 -1.40 -13.04
C GLN A 331 17.61 -0.94 -14.48
N ASP A 332 18.79 -0.35 -14.70
CA ASP A 332 19.13 0.32 -15.97
C ASP A 332 18.87 -0.51 -17.23
N LYS A 333 19.49 -1.69 -17.39
CA LYS A 333 19.35 -2.49 -18.62
C LYS A 333 17.91 -2.94 -18.85
N TYR A 334 17.19 -3.27 -17.78
CA TYR A 334 15.78 -3.65 -17.87
C TYR A 334 14.94 -2.47 -18.37
N PHE A 335 15.07 -1.30 -17.73
CA PHE A 335 14.31 -0.10 -18.11
C PHE A 335 14.66 0.39 -19.51
N VAL A 336 15.94 0.41 -19.89
CA VAL A 336 16.36 0.77 -21.25
C VAL A 336 15.68 -0.14 -22.28
N ASN A 337 15.64 -1.46 -22.02
CA ASN A 337 14.95 -2.40 -22.92
C ASN A 337 13.45 -2.15 -22.99
N GLU A 338 12.76 -1.91 -21.86
CA GLU A 338 11.32 -1.61 -21.85
C GLU A 338 11.01 -0.28 -22.55
N ILE A 339 11.82 0.76 -22.33
CA ILE A 339 11.67 2.06 -22.98
C ILE A 339 11.86 1.93 -24.50
N GLU A 340 12.84 1.15 -24.96
CA GLU A 340 13.06 0.89 -26.37
C GLU A 340 11.91 0.12 -27.03
N LYS A 341 11.28 -0.83 -26.30
CA LYS A 341 10.06 -1.50 -26.76
C LYS A 341 8.94 -0.49 -26.93
N LEU A 342 8.69 0.35 -25.93
CA LEU A 342 7.65 1.39 -25.99
C LEU A 342 7.91 2.42 -27.10
N ARG A 343 9.17 2.76 -27.37
CA ARG A 343 9.57 3.65 -28.46
C ARG A 343 9.20 3.07 -29.82
N LYS A 344 9.46 1.78 -30.04
CA LYS A 344 9.22 1.08 -31.32
C LYS A 344 7.79 0.59 -31.53
N ASP A 345 6.95 0.61 -30.51
CA ASP A 345 5.57 0.11 -30.59
C ASP A 345 4.63 1.16 -31.19
N ASP A 346 4.21 0.99 -32.44
CA ASP A 346 3.33 1.93 -33.14
C ASP A 346 1.95 2.08 -32.49
N ASP A 347 1.49 1.14 -31.68
CA ASP A 347 0.21 1.27 -30.97
C ASP A 347 0.29 2.19 -29.75
N ILE A 348 1.51 2.46 -29.27
CA ILE A 348 1.77 3.37 -28.15
C ILE A 348 2.00 4.79 -28.67
N LYS A 349 1.11 5.70 -28.29
CA LYS A 349 1.15 7.11 -28.72
C LYS A 349 1.76 8.05 -27.69
N ALA A 350 1.80 7.65 -26.42
CA ALA A 350 2.44 8.41 -25.35
C ALA A 350 2.84 7.46 -24.21
N VAL A 351 3.76 7.91 -23.36
CA VAL A 351 4.19 7.18 -22.16
C VAL A 351 4.06 8.06 -20.93
N VAL A 352 3.38 7.56 -19.90
CA VAL A 352 3.43 8.08 -18.55
C VAL A 352 4.51 7.33 -17.79
N PHE A 353 5.55 8.04 -17.36
CA PHE A 353 6.62 7.50 -16.55
C PHE A 353 6.32 7.79 -15.08
N ARG A 354 5.79 6.78 -14.36
CA ARG A 354 5.39 6.87 -12.96
C ARG A 354 6.57 6.55 -12.06
N ILE A 355 7.05 7.51 -11.27
CA ILE A 355 8.30 7.40 -10.50
C ILE A 355 8.02 7.54 -9.00
N ASN A 356 8.50 6.56 -8.25
CA ASN A 356 8.61 6.59 -6.79
C ASN A 356 10.00 6.10 -6.38
N SER A 357 10.96 7.03 -6.23
CA SER A 357 12.36 6.67 -6.02
C SER A 357 13.09 7.66 -5.13
N GLY A 358 13.88 7.15 -4.18
CA GLY A 358 14.87 7.92 -3.43
C GLY A 358 16.18 8.18 -4.19
N GLY A 359 16.26 7.76 -5.45
CA GLY A 359 17.47 7.82 -6.28
C GLY A 359 18.31 6.55 -6.21
N GLY A 360 19.62 6.68 -6.46
CA GLY A 360 20.57 5.56 -6.43
C GLY A 360 21.79 5.80 -7.31
N SER A 361 22.16 4.78 -8.10
CA SER A 361 23.32 4.82 -9.00
C SER A 361 23.18 5.91 -10.07
N ALA A 362 24.14 6.83 -10.09
CA ALA A 362 24.22 7.87 -11.11
C ALA A 362 24.41 7.29 -12.52
N TYR A 363 25.23 6.23 -12.64
CA TYR A 363 25.44 5.55 -13.93
C TYR A 363 24.16 4.94 -14.47
N ALA A 364 23.42 4.20 -13.63
CA ALA A 364 22.16 3.58 -14.02
C ALA A 364 21.12 4.65 -14.40
N SER A 365 21.07 5.75 -13.64
CA SER A 365 20.19 6.89 -13.92
C SER A 365 20.49 7.52 -15.29
N GLU A 366 21.76 7.69 -15.65
CA GLU A 366 22.19 8.21 -16.94
C GLU A 366 21.73 7.34 -18.11
N GLN A 367 21.82 6.00 -17.97
CA GLN A 367 21.36 5.08 -19.02
C GLN A 367 19.84 5.20 -19.23
N ILE A 368 19.07 5.26 -18.15
CA ILE A 368 17.61 5.42 -18.21
C ILE A 368 17.24 6.79 -18.78
N TRP A 369 17.91 7.86 -18.34
CA TRP A 369 17.71 9.21 -18.85
C TRP A 369 17.95 9.29 -20.36
N LYS A 370 19.03 8.67 -20.86
CA LYS A 370 19.33 8.63 -22.29
C LYS A 370 18.22 7.93 -23.08
N ALA A 371 17.74 6.79 -22.60
CA ALA A 371 16.65 6.05 -23.24
C ALA A 371 15.33 6.84 -23.23
N ILE A 372 14.93 7.40 -22.08
CA ILE A 372 13.73 8.25 -21.98
C ILE A 372 13.84 9.48 -22.88
N SER A 373 15.01 10.09 -22.99
CA SER A 373 15.22 11.25 -23.87
C SER A 373 15.06 10.87 -25.34
N GLY A 374 15.52 9.68 -25.74
CA GLY A 374 15.29 9.14 -27.09
C GLY A 374 13.81 8.82 -27.35
N LEU A 375 13.11 8.25 -26.38
CA LEU A 375 11.66 8.05 -26.46
C LEU A 375 10.91 9.39 -26.62
N LYS A 376 11.28 10.40 -25.83
CA LYS A 376 10.65 11.73 -25.83
C LYS A 376 10.77 12.46 -27.17
N SER A 377 11.85 12.23 -27.93
CA SER A 377 12.00 12.83 -29.27
C SER A 377 11.00 12.29 -30.30
N GLU A 378 10.37 11.14 -30.04
CA GLU A 378 9.44 10.49 -30.96
C GLU A 378 8.00 10.50 -30.44
N LYS A 379 7.81 10.37 -29.11
CA LYS A 379 6.51 10.26 -28.47
C LYS A 379 6.43 11.14 -27.23
N PRO A 380 5.28 11.76 -26.91
CA PRO A 380 5.09 12.46 -25.65
C PRO A 380 5.40 11.56 -24.44
N VAL A 381 6.23 12.09 -23.54
CA VAL A 381 6.53 11.49 -22.24
C VAL A 381 6.10 12.44 -21.14
N VAL A 382 5.23 11.98 -20.25
CA VAL A 382 4.78 12.70 -19.06
C VAL A 382 5.32 11.99 -17.83
N VAL A 383 5.97 12.72 -16.94
CA VAL A 383 6.42 12.16 -15.65
C VAL A 383 5.33 12.37 -14.62
N SER A 384 4.96 11.30 -13.92
CA SER A 384 4.10 11.33 -12.73
C SER A 384 4.94 10.93 -11.53
N MET A 385 5.04 11.79 -10.52
CA MET A 385 5.82 11.53 -9.30
C MET A 385 4.87 11.29 -8.15
N GLY A 386 5.08 10.21 -7.39
CA GLY A 386 4.32 9.90 -6.17
C GLY A 386 4.93 8.75 -5.40
#